data_AF-A0A443NWR1-F1
#
_entry.id   AF-A0A443NWR1-F1
#
_cell.length_a   1.000
_cell.length_b   1.000
_cell.length_c   1.000
_cell.angle_alpha   90.00
_cell.angle_beta   90.00
_cell.angle_gamma   90.00
#
_symmetry.space_group_name_H-M   'P 1'
#
loop_
_entity.id
_entity.type
_entity.pdbx_description
1 polymer ?
#
loop_
_entity_poly.entity_id
_entity_poly.type
_entity_poly.pdbx_seq_one_letter_code
_entity_poly.pdbx_strand_id
1 'polypeptide(L)'
;MSQCCLAAADISAFLSGNSLNAAASKSAKLRNVFSFFRSESDRVRVTREKIRSRRRRGGGFSGPHCAMEEVKTSSAWVASRSSHVFVDSSGLDKLVDKIHGSIPKVEWDFEGIHYFDNGPLTVQYLFVLDALNFCFWPDEDLNYDDLAVGLKVALQNDKSAFDADRLQSYTGTQLRKLLNWPRPLPLEDERVRLLHEVGSELKRSFAGKASNLVEACGKSAVSLVALITRHFPGFRDHSLYKGHQVFLYKRAQIFASDLWGAFKGQGYGEFYDIGSITIFADYIVPAVLRELGVLRYSSDLAGTIDANAEISSGSEEEVEIRACTIYAVEKMKDLIKAKFGKQVLSVELDLWLWSYGVQSPYLRHHRTLSIYY
;
A
#
# COMPACT_ATOMS: atom_id res chain seq x y z
N MET A 1 -33.15 -7.26 5.61
CA MET A 1 -33.43 -7.51 4.17
C MET A 1 -34.13 -6.29 3.60
N SER A 2 -34.04 -6.08 2.29
CA SER A 2 -34.57 -4.92 1.54
C SER A 2 -33.97 -3.54 1.87
N GLN A 3 -32.78 -3.27 1.30
CA GLN A 3 -32.52 -1.94 0.69
C GLN A 3 -31.41 -1.93 -0.38
N CYS A 4 -30.41 -2.82 -0.31
CA CYS A 4 -29.29 -2.84 -1.28
C CYS A 4 -29.62 -3.32 -2.70
N CYS A 5 -30.83 -3.85 -2.96
CA CYS A 5 -31.16 -4.53 -4.22
C CYS A 5 -31.28 -3.61 -5.45
N LEU A 6 -31.11 -2.29 -5.32
CA LEU A 6 -31.26 -1.32 -6.42
C LEU A 6 -29.94 -0.88 -7.06
N ALA A 7 -28.77 -1.18 -6.46
CA ALA A 7 -27.47 -0.88 -7.07
C ALA A 7 -27.00 -1.93 -8.09
N ALA A 8 -27.54 -3.15 -8.03
CA ALA A 8 -27.08 -4.30 -8.82
C ALA A 8 -27.58 -4.34 -10.28
N ALA A 9 -28.56 -3.49 -10.64
CA ALA A 9 -29.26 -3.59 -11.93
C ALA A 9 -28.42 -3.15 -13.15
N ASP A 10 -27.63 -2.09 -13.02
CA ASP A 10 -26.86 -1.49 -14.13
C ASP A 10 -25.45 -2.11 -14.33
N ILE A 11 -25.08 -3.11 -13.53
CA ILE A 11 -23.72 -3.69 -13.52
C ILE A 11 -23.59 -4.89 -14.48
N SER A 12 -24.70 -5.58 -14.80
CA SER A 12 -24.69 -6.88 -15.50
C SER A 12 -24.32 -6.86 -16.99
N ALA A 13 -23.98 -5.70 -17.56
CA ALA A 13 -23.78 -5.52 -19.01
C ALA A 13 -22.31 -5.55 -19.48
N PHE A 14 -21.35 -5.92 -18.63
CA PHE A 14 -19.98 -5.43 -18.79
C PHE A 14 -19.03 -6.22 -19.72
N LEU A 15 -19.02 -7.56 -19.74
CA LEU A 15 -17.99 -8.34 -20.46
C LEU A 15 -18.48 -9.67 -21.08
N SER A 16 -18.10 -9.94 -22.34
CA SER A 16 -18.08 -11.30 -22.94
C SER A 16 -17.13 -11.37 -24.16
N GLY A 17 -16.28 -12.39 -24.27
CA GLY A 17 -15.37 -12.57 -25.43
C GLY A 17 -14.14 -13.48 -25.22
N ASN A 18 -14.15 -14.65 -25.87
CA ASN A 18 -13.10 -15.70 -25.92
C ASN A 18 -11.81 -15.32 -26.72
N SER A 19 -10.71 -16.10 -26.78
CA SER A 19 -10.00 -17.03 -25.86
C SER A 19 -8.74 -17.65 -26.54
N LEU A 20 -7.73 -18.11 -25.76
CA LEU A 20 -6.66 -19.10 -26.12
C LEU A 20 -5.62 -18.70 -27.21
N ASN A 21 -4.39 -19.27 -27.34
CA ASN A 21 -3.70 -20.38 -26.64
C ASN A 21 -2.13 -20.30 -26.68
N ALA A 22 -1.47 -20.99 -25.73
CA ALA A 22 -0.15 -21.69 -25.67
C ALA A 22 0.94 -21.62 -26.81
N ALA A 23 2.24 -21.95 -26.67
CA ALA A 23 3.23 -22.22 -25.58
C ALA A 23 4.57 -22.74 -26.24
N ALA A 24 5.76 -22.96 -25.64
CA ALA A 24 6.54 -22.37 -24.53
C ALA A 24 7.96 -23.04 -24.42
N SER A 25 8.89 -22.49 -23.61
CA SER A 25 10.17 -23.10 -23.11
C SER A 25 11.41 -23.14 -24.06
N LYS A 26 12.69 -23.33 -23.64
CA LYS A 26 13.31 -23.72 -22.33
C LYS A 26 14.85 -23.41 -22.31
N SER A 27 15.41 -23.01 -21.14
CA SER A 27 16.69 -23.41 -20.46
C SER A 27 18.01 -23.74 -21.26
N ALA A 28 19.26 -23.71 -20.73
CA ALA A 28 19.77 -23.75 -19.35
C ALA A 28 21.30 -23.44 -19.22
N LYS A 29 21.80 -23.33 -17.96
CA LYS A 29 23.15 -23.71 -17.46
C LYS A 29 24.39 -22.84 -17.83
N LEU A 30 25.53 -22.88 -17.10
CA LEU A 30 25.83 -22.89 -15.64
C LEU A 30 27.38 -22.91 -15.39
N ARG A 31 27.86 -22.35 -14.26
CA ARG A 31 29.23 -22.48 -13.67
C ARG A 31 30.34 -21.76 -14.47
N ASN A 32 31.43 -21.21 -13.92
CA ASN A 32 32.35 -21.55 -12.80
C ASN A 32 33.03 -20.23 -12.30
N VAL A 33 33.93 -20.12 -11.31
CA VAL A 33 34.18 -20.75 -9.99
C VAL A 33 35.24 -19.88 -9.26
N PHE A 34 35.31 -19.95 -7.93
CA PHE A 34 36.30 -19.35 -7.02
C PHE A 34 37.71 -19.05 -7.57
N SER A 35 38.17 -17.79 -7.39
CA SER A 35 39.60 -17.43 -7.37
C SER A 35 39.98 -16.20 -6.53
N PHE A 36 39.01 -15.40 -6.06
CA PHE A 36 39.26 -14.01 -5.61
C PHE A 36 39.67 -13.82 -4.13
N PHE A 37 39.53 -14.83 -3.27
CA PHE A 37 39.75 -14.70 -1.83
C PHE A 37 41.23 -14.72 -1.41
N ARG A 38 41.99 -13.68 -1.76
CA ARG A 38 43.28 -13.36 -1.08
C ARG A 38 43.80 -11.91 -1.15
N SER A 39 43.00 -10.93 -1.61
CA SER A 39 43.43 -9.51 -1.70
C SER A 39 42.66 -8.50 -0.83
N GLU A 40 41.63 -8.94 -0.12
CA GLU A 40 40.63 -8.06 0.52
C GLU A 40 41.12 -7.33 1.78
N SER A 41 42.02 -7.95 2.56
CA SER A 41 42.36 -7.52 3.92
C SER A 41 42.85 -6.06 4.02
N ASP A 42 43.73 -5.63 3.10
CA ASP A 42 44.36 -4.31 3.16
C ASP A 42 43.53 -3.21 2.50
N ARG A 43 42.63 -3.55 1.57
CA ARG A 43 41.69 -2.60 0.93
C ARG A 43 40.62 -2.10 1.91
N VAL A 44 40.29 -2.89 2.94
CA VAL A 44 39.23 -2.61 3.93
C VAL A 44 39.61 -1.53 4.94
N ARG A 45 40.91 -1.26 5.19
CA ARG A 45 41.32 -0.15 6.08
C ARG A 45 41.21 1.22 5.40
N VAL A 46 41.82 1.40 4.23
CA VAL A 46 41.89 2.71 3.53
C VAL A 46 40.52 3.22 3.08
N THR A 47 39.57 2.32 2.81
CA THR A 47 38.19 2.68 2.43
C THR A 47 37.38 3.27 3.58
N ARG A 48 37.54 2.80 4.82
CA ARG A 48 36.74 3.24 5.98
C ARG A 48 36.91 4.74 6.31
N GLU A 49 38.11 5.30 6.11
CA GLU A 49 38.35 6.72 6.37
C GLU A 49 37.83 7.62 5.23
N LYS A 50 37.98 7.21 3.96
CA LYS A 50 37.37 7.92 2.82
C LYS A 50 35.84 7.89 2.85
N ILE A 51 35.23 6.84 3.41
CA ILE A 51 33.77 6.77 3.64
C ILE A 51 33.35 7.71 4.78
N ARG A 52 34.11 7.79 5.88
CA ARG A 52 33.84 8.73 6.99
C ARG A 52 33.94 10.20 6.55
N SER A 53 34.90 10.57 5.70
CA SER A 53 35.03 11.94 5.20
C SER A 53 33.98 12.29 4.14
N ARG A 54 33.60 11.36 3.24
CA ARG A 54 32.48 11.57 2.31
C ARG A 54 31.13 11.73 3.02
N ARG A 55 30.85 11.00 4.11
CA ARG A 55 29.62 11.19 4.92
C ARG A 55 29.48 12.58 5.58
N ARG A 56 30.49 13.46 5.52
CA ARG A 56 30.43 14.86 6.00
C ARG A 56 30.28 15.91 4.89
N ARG A 57 30.10 15.51 3.62
CA ARG A 57 29.67 16.40 2.53
C ARG A 57 28.40 15.81 1.94
N GLY A 58 27.28 16.51 2.10
CA GLY A 58 25.94 15.92 1.98
C GLY A 58 25.67 15.31 0.60
N GLY A 59 25.40 14.00 0.58
CA GLY A 59 24.30 13.52 -0.24
C GLY A 59 23.02 14.03 0.44
N GLY A 60 22.25 14.87 -0.26
CA GLY A 60 21.02 15.44 0.29
C GLY A 60 20.00 14.33 0.46
N PHE A 61 19.69 13.97 1.72
CA PHE A 61 18.37 13.42 2.00
C PHE A 61 17.38 14.55 1.73
N SER A 62 16.38 14.25 0.90
CA SER A 62 15.26 15.10 0.60
C SER A 62 14.54 15.53 1.89
N GLY A 63 14.09 16.79 1.92
CA GLY A 63 13.26 17.29 3.02
C GLY A 63 11.87 16.64 3.04
N PRO A 64 11.10 16.77 4.13
CA PRO A 64 9.77 16.15 4.26
C PRO A 64 8.83 16.50 3.09
N HIS A 65 8.97 17.69 2.49
CA HIS A 65 8.22 18.12 1.30
C HIS A 65 8.38 17.24 0.04
N CYS A 66 9.28 16.25 0.01
CA CYS A 66 9.59 15.48 -1.20
C CYS A 66 8.90 14.12 -1.29
N ALA A 67 8.50 13.49 -0.18
CA ALA A 67 8.16 12.06 -0.15
C ALA A 67 7.07 11.65 -1.16
N MET A 68 6.01 12.46 -1.32
CA MET A 68 4.95 12.18 -2.31
C MET A 68 5.34 12.58 -3.74
N GLU A 69 6.29 13.50 -3.92
CA GLU A 69 6.86 13.79 -5.22
C GLU A 69 7.78 12.66 -5.69
N GLU A 70 8.54 12.03 -4.78
CA GLU A 70 9.33 10.83 -5.03
C GLU A 70 8.46 9.63 -5.44
N VAL A 71 7.31 9.42 -4.78
CA VAL A 71 6.31 8.42 -5.18
C VAL A 71 5.79 8.68 -6.60
N LYS A 72 5.28 9.89 -6.88
CA LYS A 72 4.70 10.24 -8.19
C LYS A 72 5.73 10.19 -9.33
N THR A 73 6.92 10.78 -9.11
CA THR A 73 7.96 10.88 -10.14
C THR A 73 8.61 9.52 -10.43
N SER A 74 8.89 8.70 -9.41
CA SER A 74 9.40 7.34 -9.65
C SER A 74 8.34 6.44 -10.29
N SER A 75 7.06 6.58 -9.91
CA SER A 75 5.96 5.85 -10.55
C SER A 75 5.80 6.21 -12.04
N ALA A 76 5.87 7.50 -12.39
CA ALA A 76 5.89 7.95 -13.78
C ALA A 76 7.15 7.51 -14.55
N TRP A 77 8.30 7.39 -13.86
CA TRP A 77 9.54 6.88 -14.45
C TRP A 77 9.43 5.40 -14.82
N VAL A 78 8.81 4.58 -13.97
CA VAL A 78 8.48 3.17 -14.25
C VAL A 78 7.48 3.07 -15.40
N ALA A 79 6.35 3.80 -15.33
CA ALA A 79 5.29 3.73 -16.34
C ALA A 79 5.70 4.24 -17.74
N SER A 80 6.81 4.97 -17.85
CA SER A 80 7.43 5.37 -19.13
C SER A 80 8.48 4.37 -19.66
N ARG A 81 8.72 3.27 -18.94
CA ARG A 81 9.74 2.23 -19.22
C ARG A 81 9.23 0.80 -19.03
N SER A 82 7.94 0.67 -18.75
CA SER A 82 7.28 -0.60 -18.47
C SER A 82 7.28 -1.54 -19.67
N SER A 83 7.30 -2.84 -19.39
CA SER A 83 7.38 -3.91 -20.39
C SER A 83 6.25 -4.94 -20.23
N HIS A 84 5.59 -4.94 -19.08
CA HIS A 84 4.52 -5.84 -18.67
C HIS A 84 3.21 -5.10 -18.35
N VAL A 85 3.26 -3.82 -17.91
CA VAL A 85 2.05 -3.03 -17.58
C VAL A 85 2.00 -1.69 -18.31
N PHE A 86 0.90 -1.44 -19.02
CA PHE A 86 0.67 -0.23 -19.80
C PHE A 86 -0.60 0.49 -19.33
N VAL A 87 -0.51 1.80 -19.09
CA VAL A 87 -1.70 2.64 -18.86
C VAL A 87 -2.33 2.96 -20.21
N ASP A 88 -3.56 2.53 -20.46
CA ASP A 88 -4.27 2.84 -21.69
C ASP A 88 -5.01 4.18 -21.61
N SER A 89 -4.59 5.14 -22.43
CA SER A 89 -5.26 6.43 -22.51
C SER A 89 -6.72 6.29 -22.94
N SER A 90 -7.07 5.35 -23.82
CA SER A 90 -8.46 5.17 -24.26
C SER A 90 -9.37 4.64 -23.15
N GLY A 91 -8.91 3.66 -22.36
CA GLY A 91 -9.61 3.20 -21.15
C GLY A 91 -9.75 4.30 -20.10
N LEU A 92 -8.71 5.09 -19.87
CA LEU A 92 -8.72 6.22 -18.94
C LEU A 92 -9.70 7.32 -19.40
N ASP A 93 -9.68 7.70 -20.69
CA ASP A 93 -10.66 8.61 -21.30
C ASP A 93 -12.10 8.11 -21.12
N LYS A 94 -12.37 6.85 -21.49
CA LYS A 94 -13.70 6.23 -21.37
C LYS A 94 -14.20 6.19 -19.93
N LEU A 95 -13.34 5.86 -18.97
CA LEU A 95 -13.74 5.81 -17.55
C LEU A 95 -14.07 7.21 -17.04
N VAL A 96 -13.22 8.20 -17.33
CA VAL A 96 -13.40 9.61 -16.92
C VAL A 96 -14.67 10.20 -17.55
N ASP A 97 -14.96 9.85 -18.80
CA ASP A 97 -16.21 10.25 -19.47
C ASP A 97 -17.44 9.54 -18.87
N LYS A 98 -17.36 8.22 -18.59
CA LYS A 98 -18.45 7.44 -17.97
C LYS A 98 -18.86 7.98 -16.60
N ILE A 99 -17.91 8.46 -15.78
CA ILE A 99 -18.21 9.06 -14.48
C ILE A 99 -18.60 10.54 -14.56
N HIS A 100 -18.50 11.19 -15.73
CA HIS A 100 -18.70 12.63 -15.91
C HIS A 100 -17.94 13.50 -14.87
N GLY A 101 -16.72 13.07 -14.54
CA GLY A 101 -15.87 13.62 -13.48
C GLY A 101 -16.44 13.51 -12.05
N SER A 102 -17.51 12.76 -11.82
CA SER A 102 -18.18 12.57 -10.53
C SER A 102 -17.95 11.15 -10.01
N ILE A 103 -17.03 11.02 -9.05
CA ILE A 103 -16.79 9.74 -8.37
C ILE A 103 -17.91 9.45 -7.34
N PRO A 104 -18.32 8.18 -7.15
CA PRO A 104 -19.18 7.79 -6.04
C PRO A 104 -18.53 8.13 -4.70
N LYS A 105 -19.27 8.75 -3.78
CA LYS A 105 -18.75 9.03 -2.44
C LYS A 105 -18.91 7.78 -1.55
N VAL A 106 -17.79 7.28 -1.06
CA VAL A 106 -17.70 6.23 -0.03
C VAL A 106 -17.28 6.88 1.29
N GLU A 107 -17.88 6.48 2.41
CA GLU A 107 -17.45 6.90 3.75
C GLU A 107 -16.39 5.92 4.29
N TRP A 108 -15.45 6.39 5.11
CA TRP A 108 -14.30 5.58 5.55
C TRP A 108 -14.69 4.31 6.36
N ASP A 109 -15.62 4.41 7.32
CA ASP A 109 -16.11 3.26 8.10
C ASP A 109 -17.49 2.77 7.60
N PHE A 110 -17.64 2.56 6.28
CA PHE A 110 -18.94 2.25 5.68
C PHE A 110 -19.56 0.93 6.14
N GLU A 111 -18.75 -0.03 6.62
CA GLU A 111 -19.19 -1.31 7.20
C GLU A 111 -19.21 -1.31 8.74
N GLY A 112 -18.79 -0.21 9.40
CA GLY A 112 -18.79 -0.12 10.86
C GLY A 112 -17.78 -1.04 11.56
N ILE A 113 -16.72 -1.43 10.85
CA ILE A 113 -15.70 -2.40 11.29
C ILE A 113 -14.59 -1.77 12.14
N HIS A 114 -14.42 -0.44 12.12
CA HIS A 114 -13.28 0.22 12.75
C HIS A 114 -13.53 0.66 14.21
N TYR A 115 -12.47 0.74 15.02
CA TYR A 115 -12.56 1.33 16.36
C TYR A 115 -12.51 2.87 16.27
N PHE A 116 -13.49 3.53 16.89
CA PHE A 116 -13.52 4.99 16.97
C PHE A 116 -14.03 5.46 18.34
N ASP A 117 -13.29 6.40 18.94
CA ASP A 117 -13.64 7.10 20.18
C ASP A 117 -13.35 8.61 20.13
N ASN A 118 -13.06 9.15 18.93
CA ASN A 118 -12.68 10.54 18.70
C ASN A 118 -11.46 11.01 19.52
N GLY A 119 -10.61 10.09 19.97
CA GLY A 119 -9.48 10.37 20.86
C GLY A 119 -8.15 9.70 20.47
N PRO A 120 -7.12 9.82 21.32
CA PRO A 120 -5.78 9.29 21.03
C PRO A 120 -5.72 7.77 20.81
N LEU A 121 -6.68 7.02 21.36
CA LEU A 121 -6.73 5.56 21.22
C LEU A 121 -7.28 5.14 19.84
N THR A 122 -8.12 5.96 19.19
CA THR A 122 -8.40 5.84 17.75
C THR A 122 -7.10 5.96 16.94
N VAL A 123 -6.25 6.96 17.22
CA VAL A 123 -4.96 7.13 16.52
C VAL A 123 -4.03 5.93 16.74
N GLN A 124 -4.01 5.38 17.96
CA GLN A 124 -3.24 4.17 18.29
C GLN A 124 -3.80 2.90 17.61
N TYR A 125 -5.13 2.77 17.48
CA TYR A 125 -5.79 1.71 16.72
C TYR A 125 -5.36 1.73 15.26
N LEU A 126 -5.53 2.87 14.58
CA LEU A 126 -5.21 3.02 13.16
C LEU A 126 -3.74 2.69 12.87
N PHE A 127 -2.81 3.15 13.71
CA PHE A 127 -1.39 2.88 13.48
C PHE A 127 -1.02 1.39 13.65
N VAL A 128 -1.75 0.64 14.48
CA VAL A 128 -1.58 -0.82 14.64
C VAL A 128 -2.30 -1.59 13.52
N LEU A 129 -3.47 -1.13 13.08
CA LEU A 129 -4.18 -1.64 11.91
C LEU A 129 -3.29 -1.54 10.66
N ASP A 130 -2.75 -0.35 10.37
CA ASP A 130 -1.87 -0.15 9.22
C ASP A 130 -0.50 -0.81 9.35
N ALA A 131 -0.02 -1.04 10.58
CA ALA A 131 1.14 -1.90 10.80
C ALA A 131 0.90 -3.37 10.35
N LEU A 132 -0.36 -3.79 10.23
CA LEU A 132 -0.81 -5.13 9.87
C LEU A 132 -1.61 -5.23 8.55
N ASN A 133 -1.92 -4.10 7.90
CA ASN A 133 -2.75 -3.98 6.69
C ASN A 133 -2.04 -4.45 5.40
N PHE A 134 -1.74 -5.76 5.34
CA PHE A 134 -1.08 -6.42 4.20
C PHE A 134 -1.44 -7.90 4.05
N CYS A 135 -1.33 -8.41 2.82
CA CYS A 135 -1.23 -9.81 2.41
C CYS A 135 -2.23 -10.78 3.07
N PHE A 136 -3.51 -10.57 2.79
CA PHE A 136 -4.61 -11.43 3.26
C PHE A 136 -4.82 -12.67 2.35
N TRP A 137 -4.60 -12.51 1.04
CA TRP A 137 -4.90 -13.53 0.00
C TRP A 137 -4.40 -14.98 0.20
N PRO A 138 -3.32 -15.29 0.98
CA PRO A 138 -2.90 -16.68 1.17
C PRO A 138 -3.81 -17.53 2.08
N ASP A 139 -4.78 -16.92 2.77
CA ASP A 139 -5.77 -17.60 3.60
C ASP A 139 -7.18 -17.20 3.11
N GLU A 140 -7.93 -18.11 2.48
CA GLU A 140 -9.13 -17.77 1.70
C GLU A 140 -10.33 -17.31 2.55
N ASP A 141 -10.38 -17.61 3.86
CA ASP A 141 -11.38 -17.01 4.75
C ASP A 141 -10.94 -15.62 5.27
N LEU A 142 -9.64 -15.30 5.25
CA LEU A 142 -9.09 -14.09 5.89
C LEU A 142 -9.21 -12.87 4.99
N ASN A 143 -9.84 -11.82 5.51
CA ASN A 143 -10.00 -10.54 4.83
C ASN A 143 -9.53 -9.36 5.71
N TYR A 144 -9.72 -8.13 5.22
CA TYR A 144 -9.38 -6.91 5.94
C TYR A 144 -10.25 -6.69 7.19
N ASP A 145 -11.53 -7.03 7.10
CA ASP A 145 -12.52 -6.82 8.16
C ASP A 145 -12.21 -7.68 9.38
N ASP A 146 -11.75 -8.93 9.20
CA ASP A 146 -11.30 -9.78 10.31
C ASP A 146 -10.19 -9.11 11.14
N LEU A 147 -9.27 -8.42 10.46
CA LEU A 147 -8.21 -7.66 11.10
C LEU A 147 -8.78 -6.42 11.81
N ALA A 148 -9.60 -5.62 11.13
CA ALA A 148 -10.20 -4.40 11.68
C ALA A 148 -11.10 -4.69 12.89
N VAL A 149 -12.06 -5.62 12.73
CA VAL A 149 -12.98 -6.06 13.79
C VAL A 149 -12.23 -6.74 14.92
N GLY A 150 -11.25 -7.60 14.63
CA GLY A 150 -10.41 -8.24 15.65
C GLY A 150 -9.68 -7.23 16.53
N LEU A 151 -8.97 -6.28 15.92
CA LEU A 151 -8.29 -5.21 16.65
C LEU A 151 -9.26 -4.28 17.39
N LYS A 152 -10.46 -4.05 16.85
CA LYS A 152 -11.54 -3.27 17.50
C LYS A 152 -12.07 -3.97 18.75
N VAL A 153 -12.39 -5.26 18.65
CA VAL A 153 -12.87 -6.08 19.77
C VAL A 153 -11.80 -6.18 20.86
N ALA A 154 -10.52 -6.32 20.49
CA ALA A 154 -9.41 -6.26 21.44
C ALA A 154 -9.39 -4.95 22.25
N LEU A 155 -9.53 -3.78 21.60
CA LEU A 155 -9.61 -2.48 22.28
C LEU A 155 -10.93 -2.19 22.99
N GLN A 156 -12.02 -2.88 22.64
CA GLN A 156 -13.27 -2.79 23.39
C GLN A 156 -13.17 -3.57 24.72
N ASN A 157 -12.53 -4.74 24.69
CA ASN A 157 -12.27 -5.56 25.87
C ASN A 157 -11.16 -5.00 26.78
N ASP A 158 -10.10 -4.43 26.19
CA ASP A 158 -8.92 -3.97 26.91
C ASP A 158 -8.31 -2.72 26.25
N LYS A 159 -8.52 -1.55 26.89
CA LYS A 159 -8.02 -0.25 26.40
C LYS A 159 -6.49 -0.15 26.34
N SER A 160 -5.77 -1.01 27.06
CA SER A 160 -4.31 -1.07 27.05
C SER A 160 -3.76 -2.07 26.02
N ALA A 161 -4.60 -2.74 25.21
CA ALA A 161 -4.15 -3.80 24.31
C ALA A 161 -3.01 -3.37 23.37
N PHE A 162 -3.01 -2.10 22.93
CA PHE A 162 -1.99 -1.53 22.03
C PHE A 162 -1.03 -0.56 22.71
N ASP A 163 -0.89 -0.64 24.03
CA ASP A 163 0.21 0.02 24.75
C ASP A 163 1.56 -0.46 24.19
N ALA A 164 2.50 0.46 24.03
CA ALA A 164 3.78 0.21 23.36
C ALA A 164 4.59 -0.97 23.94
N ASP A 165 4.53 -1.20 25.26
CA ASP A 165 5.18 -2.36 25.91
C ASP A 165 4.45 -3.69 25.69
N ARG A 166 3.13 -3.67 25.45
CA ARG A 166 2.37 -4.86 25.10
C ARG A 166 2.59 -5.23 23.64
N LEU A 167 2.65 -4.24 22.75
CA LEU A 167 3.02 -4.43 21.33
C LEU A 167 4.39 -5.11 21.18
N GLN A 168 5.38 -4.73 21.98
CA GLN A 168 6.71 -5.40 22.07
C GLN A 168 6.66 -6.84 22.62
N SER A 169 5.57 -7.26 23.25
CA SER A 169 5.47 -8.56 23.94
C SER A 169 4.67 -9.63 23.19
N TYR A 170 3.91 -9.24 22.16
CA TYR A 170 2.99 -10.16 21.50
C TYR A 170 3.72 -11.23 20.68
N THR A 171 3.32 -12.49 20.87
CA THR A 171 3.65 -13.63 20.01
C THR A 171 2.55 -13.86 18.97
N GLY A 172 2.82 -14.64 17.92
CA GLY A 172 1.82 -14.98 16.90
C GLY A 172 0.55 -15.62 17.47
N THR A 173 0.71 -16.51 18.47
CA THR A 173 -0.40 -17.10 19.24
C THR A 173 -1.21 -16.06 20.03
N GLN A 174 -0.61 -14.95 20.48
CA GLN A 174 -1.35 -13.85 21.11
C GLN A 174 -2.01 -12.94 20.07
N LEU A 175 -1.34 -12.64 18.95
CA LEU A 175 -1.95 -11.89 17.84
C LEU A 175 -3.20 -12.58 17.33
N ARG A 176 -3.14 -13.91 17.12
CA ARG A 176 -4.32 -14.72 16.78
C ARG A 176 -5.43 -14.64 17.82
N LYS A 177 -5.10 -14.59 19.11
CA LYS A 177 -6.10 -14.38 20.18
C LYS A 177 -6.70 -12.96 20.19
N LEU A 178 -5.97 -11.93 19.78
CA LEU A 178 -6.52 -10.57 19.59
C LEU A 178 -7.51 -10.56 18.43
N LEU A 179 -7.18 -11.22 17.32
CA LEU A 179 -8.01 -11.27 16.11
C LEU A 179 -9.07 -12.38 16.12
N ASN A 180 -9.17 -13.16 17.20
CA ASN A 180 -10.00 -14.38 17.28
C ASN A 180 -9.73 -15.41 16.14
N TRP A 181 -8.53 -15.40 15.54
CA TRP A 181 -8.19 -16.24 14.38
C TRP A 181 -7.74 -17.65 14.80
N PRO A 182 -8.28 -18.73 14.22
CA PRO A 182 -8.08 -20.09 14.74
C PRO A 182 -6.75 -20.75 14.33
N ARG A 183 -6.09 -20.27 13.28
CA ARG A 183 -4.94 -20.89 12.60
C ARG A 183 -3.85 -19.85 12.30
N PRO A 184 -2.59 -20.25 12.02
CA PRO A 184 -1.50 -19.30 11.73
C PRO A 184 -1.86 -18.28 10.64
N LEU A 185 -1.56 -17.01 10.87
CA LEU A 185 -1.82 -15.93 9.92
C LEU A 185 -0.81 -15.97 8.75
N PRO A 186 -1.20 -15.55 7.53
CA PRO A 186 -0.25 -15.26 6.46
C PRO A 186 0.82 -14.28 6.97
N LEU A 187 2.10 -14.66 6.85
CA LEU A 187 3.24 -13.88 7.35
C LEU A 187 3.19 -13.56 8.88
N GLU A 188 2.67 -14.47 9.72
CA GLU A 188 2.53 -14.29 11.18
C GLU A 188 3.80 -13.74 11.87
N ASP A 189 5.00 -14.26 11.56
CA ASP A 189 6.24 -13.78 12.18
C ASP A 189 6.59 -12.34 11.79
N GLU A 190 6.30 -11.92 10.56
CA GLU A 190 6.50 -10.53 10.13
C GLU A 190 5.43 -9.60 10.72
N ARG A 191 4.18 -10.05 10.85
CA ARG A 191 3.12 -9.32 11.58
C ARG A 191 3.56 -9.06 13.03
N VAL A 192 4.10 -10.07 13.70
CA VAL A 192 4.68 -9.96 15.05
C VAL A 192 5.87 -9.00 15.08
N ARG A 193 6.82 -9.14 14.15
CA ARG A 193 7.99 -8.25 14.03
C ARG A 193 7.58 -6.79 13.84
N LEU A 194 6.52 -6.51 13.07
CA LEU A 194 6.00 -5.17 12.85
C LEU A 194 5.31 -4.59 14.09
N LEU A 195 4.59 -5.39 14.88
CA LEU A 195 4.07 -4.97 16.19
C LEU A 195 5.21 -4.62 17.16
N HIS A 196 6.28 -5.43 17.17
CA HIS A 196 7.47 -5.17 17.99
C HIS A 196 8.18 -3.88 17.56
N GLU A 197 8.28 -3.65 16.24
CA GLU A 197 8.83 -2.42 15.64
C GLU A 197 8.02 -1.18 16.07
N VAL A 198 6.70 -1.22 15.91
CA VAL A 198 5.79 -0.15 16.32
C VAL A 198 5.89 0.14 17.81
N GLY A 199 5.79 -0.88 18.66
CA GLY A 199 5.88 -0.70 20.11
C GLY A 199 7.22 -0.12 20.56
N SER A 200 8.33 -0.68 20.04
CA SER A 200 9.69 -0.21 20.36
C SER A 200 9.88 1.25 19.97
N GLU A 201 9.50 1.62 18.74
CA GLU A 201 9.77 2.94 18.19
C GLU A 201 8.81 4.02 18.73
N LEU A 202 7.53 3.69 18.96
CA LEU A 202 6.62 4.57 19.70
C LEU A 202 7.16 4.85 21.11
N LYS A 203 7.59 3.83 21.86
CA LYS A 203 8.17 4.03 23.19
C LYS A 203 9.46 4.86 23.15
N ARG A 204 10.33 4.61 22.16
CA ARG A 204 11.65 5.27 22.02
C ARG A 204 11.58 6.74 21.59
N SER A 205 10.69 7.08 20.66
CA SER A 205 10.67 8.40 20.00
C SER A 205 9.41 9.22 20.24
N PHE A 206 8.29 8.57 20.63
CA PHE A 206 6.95 9.18 20.68
C PHE A 206 6.25 8.94 22.04
N ALA A 207 7.02 8.66 23.10
CA ALA A 207 6.52 8.40 24.47
C ALA A 207 5.38 7.35 24.55
N GLY A 208 5.42 6.37 23.67
CA GLY A 208 4.48 5.23 23.60
C GLY A 208 3.17 5.48 22.86
N LYS A 209 2.97 6.66 22.24
CA LYS A 209 1.67 7.05 21.66
C LYS A 209 1.77 7.48 20.20
N ALA A 210 0.92 6.93 19.34
CA ALA A 210 0.79 7.34 17.95
C ALA A 210 0.25 8.79 17.80
N SER A 211 -0.52 9.31 18.78
CA SER A 211 -0.93 10.73 18.81
C SER A 211 0.26 11.68 18.72
N ASN A 212 1.36 11.36 19.41
CA ASN A 212 2.55 12.20 19.45
C ASN A 212 3.33 12.16 18.12
N LEU A 213 3.20 11.08 17.34
CA LEU A 213 3.72 10.97 15.97
C LEU A 213 2.89 11.83 15.00
N VAL A 214 1.56 11.87 15.16
CA VAL A 214 0.66 12.74 14.38
C VAL A 214 0.89 14.21 14.74
N GLU A 215 0.99 14.56 16.03
CA GLU A 215 1.30 15.92 16.48
C GLU A 215 2.66 16.40 15.91
N ALA A 216 3.66 15.52 15.85
CA ALA A 216 4.98 15.83 15.28
C ALA A 216 4.97 16.10 13.76
N CYS A 217 3.91 15.75 13.01
CA CYS A 217 3.83 16.04 11.58
C CYS A 217 3.43 17.49 11.26
N GLY A 218 2.95 18.26 12.25
CA GLY A 218 2.57 19.66 12.06
C GLY A 218 1.41 19.87 11.09
N LYS A 219 0.42 18.96 11.07
CA LYS A 219 -0.74 18.97 10.16
C LYS A 219 -0.38 18.80 8.67
N SER A 220 0.72 18.10 8.37
CA SER A 220 1.13 17.73 7.02
C SER A 220 1.11 16.21 6.85
N ALA A 221 0.24 15.71 5.97
CA ALA A 221 0.15 14.30 5.59
C ALA A 221 1.46 13.84 4.92
N VAL A 222 2.06 14.70 4.08
CA VAL A 222 3.36 14.42 3.46
C VAL A 222 4.46 14.29 4.52
N SER A 223 4.46 15.16 5.52
CA SER A 223 5.41 15.09 6.65
C SER A 223 5.15 13.90 7.56
N LEU A 224 3.89 13.47 7.71
CA LEU A 224 3.53 12.26 8.46
C LEU A 224 4.09 11.00 7.78
N VAL A 225 3.92 10.86 6.46
CA VAL A 225 4.53 9.76 5.69
C VAL A 225 6.06 9.80 5.78
N ALA A 226 6.67 10.99 5.71
CA ALA A 226 8.11 11.16 5.86
C ALA A 226 8.62 10.81 7.27
N LEU A 227 7.85 11.08 8.33
CA LEU A 227 8.17 10.68 9.71
C LEU A 227 8.03 9.16 9.89
N ILE A 228 6.94 8.57 9.37
CA ILE A 228 6.69 7.13 9.47
C ILE A 228 7.79 6.35 8.75
N THR A 229 8.03 6.64 7.47
CA THR A 229 9.09 5.97 6.69
C THR A 229 10.48 6.20 7.25
N ARG A 230 10.75 7.35 7.89
CA ARG A 230 12.01 7.60 8.61
C ARG A 230 12.15 6.70 9.84
N HIS A 231 11.12 6.61 10.68
CA HIS A 231 11.19 5.98 12.00
C HIS A 231 10.94 4.46 12.01
N PHE A 232 10.02 3.97 11.16
CA PHE A 232 9.55 2.59 11.16
C PHE A 232 9.97 1.88 9.85
N PRO A 233 11.05 1.08 9.84
CA PRO A 233 11.56 0.41 8.64
C PRO A 233 10.54 -0.41 7.84
N GLY A 234 9.58 -1.06 8.51
CA GLY A 234 8.55 -1.88 7.89
C GLY A 234 7.54 -1.11 7.03
N PHE A 235 7.45 0.22 7.22
CA PHE A 235 6.64 1.10 6.38
C PHE A 235 7.41 1.66 5.17
N ARG A 236 8.69 1.33 5.00
CA ARG A 236 9.51 1.74 3.83
C ARG A 236 9.22 0.87 2.61
N ASP A 237 7.99 0.91 2.14
CA ASP A 237 7.57 0.29 0.88
C ASP A 237 8.23 1.00 -0.31
N HIS A 238 9.38 0.45 -0.71
CA HIS A 238 10.24 0.94 -1.79
C HIS A 238 10.96 -0.24 -2.47
N SER A 239 11.24 -0.13 -3.78
CA SER A 239 11.81 -1.21 -4.58
C SER A 239 12.85 -0.71 -5.60
N LEU A 240 13.57 -1.62 -6.24
CA LEU A 240 14.55 -1.32 -7.29
C LEU A 240 14.05 -1.83 -8.65
N TYR A 241 13.79 -0.91 -9.58
CA TYR A 241 13.35 -1.23 -10.93
C TYR A 241 14.35 -0.67 -11.95
N LYS A 242 14.89 -1.55 -12.82
CA LYS A 242 15.91 -1.21 -13.84
C LYS A 242 17.05 -0.32 -13.27
N GLY A 243 17.53 -0.70 -12.07
CA GLY A 243 18.61 -0.03 -11.33
C GLY A 243 18.24 1.30 -10.63
N HIS A 244 16.98 1.73 -10.72
CA HIS A 244 16.49 2.99 -10.12
C HIS A 244 15.60 2.69 -8.91
N GLN A 245 15.62 3.58 -7.91
CA GLN A 245 14.79 3.47 -6.72
C GLN A 245 13.37 3.95 -7.02
N VAL A 246 12.38 3.10 -6.71
CA VAL A 246 10.95 3.36 -6.79
C VAL A 246 10.38 3.43 -5.38
N PHE A 247 9.48 4.38 -5.14
CA PHE A 247 8.86 4.64 -3.85
C PHE A 247 7.34 4.50 -3.95
N LEU A 248 6.72 3.81 -2.98
CA LEU A 248 5.30 3.46 -3.03
C LEU A 248 4.60 3.79 -1.69
N TYR A 249 5.26 3.48 -0.56
CA TYR A 249 4.87 3.88 0.80
C TYR A 249 3.41 3.55 1.21
N LYS A 250 2.78 2.51 0.63
CA LYS A 250 1.34 2.16 0.73
C LYS A 250 0.77 2.34 2.15
N ARG A 251 1.28 1.57 3.12
CA ARG A 251 0.75 1.58 4.51
C ARG A 251 1.01 2.86 5.30
N ALA A 252 2.02 3.65 4.91
CA ALA A 252 2.24 4.97 5.51
C ALA A 252 1.29 6.02 4.93
N GLN A 253 0.92 5.89 3.65
CA GLN A 253 -0.09 6.73 3.01
C GLN A 253 -1.51 6.43 3.54
N ILE A 254 -1.86 5.15 3.76
CA ILE A 254 -3.14 4.77 4.37
C ILE A 254 -3.29 5.43 5.74
N PHE A 255 -2.32 5.36 6.64
CA PHE A 255 -2.46 5.96 7.98
C PHE A 255 -2.78 7.46 7.97
N ALA A 256 -2.25 8.23 7.00
CA ALA A 256 -2.62 9.64 6.83
C ALA A 256 -4.06 9.82 6.29
N SER A 257 -4.50 8.92 5.41
CA SER A 257 -5.86 8.86 4.87
C SER A 257 -6.90 8.43 5.91
N ASP A 258 -6.60 7.39 6.69
CA ASP A 258 -7.47 6.85 7.73
C ASP A 258 -7.71 7.86 8.86
N LEU A 259 -6.67 8.60 9.25
CA LEU A 259 -6.84 9.73 10.17
C LEU A 259 -7.73 10.82 9.56
N TRP A 260 -7.52 11.17 8.29
CA TRP A 260 -8.34 12.17 7.60
C TRP A 260 -9.82 11.72 7.48
N GLY A 261 -10.06 10.45 7.17
CA GLY A 261 -11.40 9.86 7.05
C GLY A 261 -12.11 9.74 8.39
N ALA A 262 -11.49 9.08 9.38
CA ALA A 262 -12.05 8.86 10.71
C ALA A 262 -12.41 10.17 11.42
N PHE A 263 -11.52 11.17 11.38
CA PHE A 263 -11.73 12.47 12.01
C PHE A 263 -12.31 13.53 11.04
N LYS A 264 -12.71 13.14 9.82
CA LYS A 264 -13.40 13.99 8.82
C LYS A 264 -12.68 15.31 8.53
N GLY A 265 -11.36 15.25 8.40
CA GLY A 265 -10.49 16.40 8.13
C GLY A 265 -10.26 17.33 9.33
N GLN A 266 -10.56 16.91 10.56
CA GLN A 266 -10.46 17.73 11.78
C GLN A 266 -9.55 17.07 12.82
N GLY A 267 -9.04 17.84 13.79
CA GLY A 267 -8.26 17.28 14.91
C GLY A 267 -7.03 16.49 14.45
N TYR A 268 -6.99 15.19 14.75
CA TYR A 268 -5.91 14.29 14.32
C TYR A 268 -5.91 13.98 12.80
N GLY A 269 -7.02 14.24 12.10
CA GLY A 269 -7.13 14.12 10.65
C GLY A 269 -7.02 15.44 9.88
N GLU A 270 -6.70 16.55 10.56
CA GLU A 270 -6.57 17.87 9.93
C GLU A 270 -5.22 17.99 9.22
N PHE A 271 -5.19 17.73 7.92
CA PHE A 271 -4.00 17.87 7.08
C PHE A 271 -4.21 18.91 5.97
N TYR A 272 -3.33 19.92 5.89
CA TYR A 272 -3.46 20.99 4.89
C TYR A 272 -3.05 20.57 3.47
N ASP A 273 -2.36 19.43 3.33
CA ASP A 273 -1.77 18.92 2.08
C ASP A 273 -2.24 17.51 1.71
N ILE A 274 -3.38 17.04 2.27
CA ILE A 274 -3.94 15.69 2.05
C ILE A 274 -4.04 15.28 0.58
N GLY A 275 -4.34 16.21 -0.33
CA GLY A 275 -4.39 15.95 -1.79
C GLY A 275 -3.05 15.61 -2.46
N SER A 276 -1.96 15.60 -1.69
CA SER A 276 -0.64 15.11 -2.09
C SER A 276 -0.48 13.60 -1.94
N ILE A 277 -1.32 12.96 -1.11
CA ILE A 277 -1.39 11.50 -0.97
C ILE A 277 -1.87 10.89 -2.29
N THR A 278 -1.23 9.80 -2.73
CA THR A 278 -1.59 9.06 -3.95
C THR A 278 -2.57 7.93 -3.65
N ILE A 279 -3.03 7.25 -4.70
CA ILE A 279 -3.71 5.95 -4.60
C ILE A 279 -2.82 4.93 -3.86
N PHE A 280 -3.42 3.95 -3.20
CA PHE A 280 -2.74 2.88 -2.48
C PHE A 280 -2.54 1.69 -3.44
N ALA A 281 -1.32 1.53 -3.93
CA ALA A 281 -0.97 0.44 -4.83
C ALA A 281 -0.90 -0.90 -4.08
N ASP A 282 -2.06 -1.53 -3.92
CA ASP A 282 -2.28 -2.84 -3.32
C ASP A 282 -2.46 -3.94 -4.39
N TYR A 283 -3.28 -4.97 -4.13
CA TYR A 283 -3.70 -5.95 -5.14
C TYR A 283 -5.10 -5.71 -5.72
N ILE A 284 -6.01 -5.04 -4.99
CA ILE A 284 -7.40 -4.80 -5.42
C ILE A 284 -7.46 -3.70 -6.49
N VAL A 285 -6.90 -2.52 -6.21
CA VAL A 285 -6.99 -1.35 -7.08
C VAL A 285 -6.39 -1.58 -8.48
N PRO A 286 -5.18 -2.17 -8.65
CA PRO A 286 -4.68 -2.54 -9.98
C PRO A 286 -5.59 -3.52 -10.73
N ALA A 287 -6.23 -4.46 -10.03
CA ALA A 287 -7.13 -5.42 -10.66
C ALA A 287 -8.42 -4.74 -11.15
N VAL A 288 -8.97 -3.79 -10.38
CA VAL A 288 -10.11 -2.97 -10.80
C VAL A 288 -9.75 -2.08 -11.99
N LEU A 289 -8.57 -1.45 -11.98
CA LEU A 289 -8.10 -0.66 -13.13
C LEU A 289 -7.83 -1.52 -14.37
N ARG A 290 -7.47 -2.80 -14.22
CA ARG A 290 -7.39 -3.79 -15.31
C ARG A 290 -8.79 -4.11 -15.87
N GLU A 291 -9.76 -4.37 -15.01
CA GLU A 291 -11.15 -4.68 -15.41
C GLU A 291 -11.83 -3.50 -16.12
N LEU A 292 -11.60 -2.27 -15.63
CA LEU A 292 -12.04 -1.01 -16.26
C LEU A 292 -11.24 -0.63 -17.52
N GLY A 293 -10.25 -1.44 -17.92
CA GLY A 293 -9.43 -1.24 -19.12
C GLY A 293 -8.42 -0.09 -19.06
N VAL A 294 -8.22 0.51 -17.89
CA VAL A 294 -7.26 1.61 -17.64
C VAL A 294 -5.82 1.06 -17.58
N LEU A 295 -5.63 -0.14 -17.02
CA LEU A 295 -4.39 -0.89 -17.10
C LEU A 295 -4.55 -2.05 -18.10
N ARG A 296 -3.54 -2.23 -18.96
CA ARG A 296 -3.38 -3.43 -19.80
C ARG A 296 -2.09 -4.13 -19.45
N TYR A 297 -2.15 -5.44 -19.28
CA TYR A 297 -0.99 -6.27 -18.99
C TYR A 297 -0.52 -7.00 -20.26
N SER A 298 0.76 -7.36 -20.32
CA SER A 298 1.29 -8.28 -21.34
C SER A 298 0.65 -9.67 -21.18
N SER A 299 0.59 -10.44 -22.26
CA SER A 299 -0.09 -11.75 -22.29
C SER A 299 0.43 -12.71 -21.21
N ASP A 300 1.75 -12.71 -20.95
CA ASP A 300 2.38 -13.57 -19.95
C ASP A 300 2.04 -13.14 -18.51
N LEU A 301 1.95 -11.83 -18.24
CA LEU A 301 1.55 -11.31 -16.94
C LEU A 301 0.05 -11.55 -16.69
N ALA A 302 -0.79 -11.30 -17.70
CA ALA A 302 -2.22 -11.63 -17.65
C ALA A 302 -2.42 -13.13 -17.37
N GLY A 303 -1.74 -14.00 -18.12
CA GLY A 303 -1.81 -15.45 -17.93
C GLY A 303 -1.34 -15.93 -16.55
N THR A 304 -0.29 -15.31 -16.00
CA THR A 304 0.19 -15.59 -14.62
C THR A 304 -0.88 -15.25 -13.58
N ILE A 305 -1.50 -14.06 -13.70
CA ILE A 305 -2.55 -13.59 -12.79
C ILE A 305 -3.83 -14.42 -12.92
N ASP A 306 -4.26 -14.73 -14.14
CA ASP A 306 -5.49 -15.48 -14.40
C ASP A 306 -5.37 -16.96 -14.00
N ALA A 307 -4.14 -17.51 -14.00
CA ALA A 307 -3.82 -18.80 -13.40
C ALA A 307 -3.72 -18.77 -11.86
N ASN A 308 -3.84 -17.59 -11.23
CA ASN A 308 -3.63 -17.36 -9.78
C ASN A 308 -2.22 -17.73 -9.30
N ALA A 309 -1.21 -17.67 -10.18
CA ALA A 309 0.17 -17.96 -9.86
C ALA A 309 0.85 -16.77 -9.15
N GLU A 310 1.82 -17.08 -8.29
CA GLU A 310 2.54 -16.05 -7.52
C GLU A 310 3.51 -15.24 -8.38
N ILE A 311 3.52 -13.93 -8.15
CA ILE A 311 4.48 -12.96 -8.70
C ILE A 311 5.38 -12.52 -7.54
N SER A 312 6.70 -12.67 -7.70
CA SER A 312 7.67 -12.37 -6.65
C SER A 312 7.70 -10.87 -6.30
N SER A 313 7.72 -10.53 -5.00
CA SER A 313 7.87 -9.13 -4.57
C SER A 313 9.23 -8.59 -5.03
N GLY A 314 9.23 -7.39 -5.60
CA GLY A 314 10.41 -6.78 -6.22
C GLY A 314 10.72 -7.26 -7.64
N SER A 315 9.85 -8.04 -8.30
CA SER A 315 10.00 -8.34 -9.73
C SER A 315 9.65 -7.12 -10.61
N GLU A 316 10.02 -7.14 -11.89
CA GLU A 316 9.64 -6.06 -12.80
C GLU A 316 8.11 -5.98 -12.96
N GLU A 317 7.41 -7.12 -12.94
CA GLU A 317 5.96 -7.19 -12.99
C GLU A 317 5.28 -6.58 -11.76
N GLU A 318 5.70 -6.93 -10.52
CA GLU A 318 5.09 -6.37 -9.29
C GLU A 318 5.29 -4.85 -9.20
N VAL A 319 6.51 -4.38 -9.46
CA VAL A 319 6.81 -2.94 -9.40
C VAL A 319 6.10 -2.18 -10.52
N GLU A 320 5.98 -2.75 -11.72
CA GLU A 320 5.20 -2.15 -12.80
C GLU A 320 3.70 -2.07 -12.49
N ILE A 321 3.07 -3.13 -11.96
CA ILE A 321 1.65 -3.11 -11.56
C ILE A 321 1.40 -1.94 -10.60
N ARG A 322 2.23 -1.84 -9.56
CA ARG A 322 2.04 -0.88 -8.46
C ARG A 322 2.36 0.55 -8.87
N ALA A 323 3.45 0.76 -9.61
CA ALA A 323 3.81 2.08 -10.14
C ALA A 323 2.86 2.59 -11.23
N CYS A 324 2.43 1.72 -12.16
CA CYS A 324 1.46 2.10 -13.19
C CYS A 324 0.07 2.39 -12.61
N THR A 325 -0.32 1.76 -11.49
CA THR A 325 -1.53 2.12 -10.72
C THR A 325 -1.47 3.57 -10.24
N ILE A 326 -0.37 3.96 -9.58
CA ILE A 326 -0.17 5.34 -9.12
C ILE A 326 -0.17 6.33 -10.29
N TYR A 327 0.59 6.03 -11.34
CA TYR A 327 0.65 6.88 -12.52
C TYR A 327 -0.71 7.02 -13.22
N ALA A 328 -1.50 5.94 -13.34
CA ALA A 328 -2.82 5.97 -13.95
C ALA A 328 -3.81 6.84 -13.17
N VAL A 329 -3.83 6.76 -11.84
CA VAL A 329 -4.78 7.54 -11.02
C VAL A 329 -4.41 9.02 -10.99
N GLU A 330 -3.13 9.38 -10.92
CA GLU A 330 -2.73 10.80 -11.05
C GLU A 330 -3.07 11.35 -12.45
N LYS A 331 -2.97 10.54 -13.51
CA LYS A 331 -3.47 10.92 -14.85
C LYS A 331 -5.00 10.99 -14.94
N MET A 332 -5.73 10.18 -14.17
CA MET A 332 -7.18 10.27 -14.04
C MET A 332 -7.61 11.59 -13.40
N LYS A 333 -6.91 12.02 -12.32
CA LYS A 333 -7.11 13.33 -11.68
C LYS A 333 -6.87 14.49 -12.64
N ASP A 334 -5.75 14.45 -13.38
CA ASP A 334 -5.45 15.45 -14.43
C ASP A 334 -6.59 15.54 -15.46
N LEU A 335 -7.09 14.40 -15.96
CA LEU A 335 -8.11 14.38 -17.01
C LEU A 335 -9.50 14.79 -16.50
N ILE A 336 -9.90 14.39 -15.29
CA ILE A 336 -11.15 14.84 -14.65
C ILE A 336 -11.15 16.37 -14.54
N LYS A 337 -10.03 16.96 -14.12
CA LYS A 337 -9.86 18.41 -14.03
C LYS A 337 -9.87 19.09 -15.39
N ALA A 338 -9.22 18.52 -16.40
CA ALA A 338 -9.18 19.07 -17.75
C ALA A 338 -10.53 19.01 -18.47
N LYS A 339 -11.29 17.90 -18.37
CA LYS A 339 -12.58 17.73 -19.04
C LYS A 339 -13.75 18.40 -18.31
N PHE A 340 -13.78 18.35 -16.98
CA PHE A 340 -14.96 18.72 -16.19
C PHE A 340 -14.73 19.87 -15.18
N GLY A 341 -13.50 20.39 -15.07
CA GLY A 341 -13.15 21.44 -14.11
C GLY A 341 -13.18 21.02 -12.63
N LYS A 342 -13.54 19.77 -12.35
CA LYS A 342 -13.67 19.20 -11.00
C LYS A 342 -12.28 18.85 -10.43
N GLN A 343 -12.18 18.87 -9.10
CA GLN A 343 -11.01 18.39 -8.37
C GLN A 343 -11.45 17.20 -7.51
N VAL A 344 -10.62 16.16 -7.48
CA VAL A 344 -10.81 14.93 -6.69
C VAL A 344 -9.47 14.50 -6.10
N LEU A 345 -9.50 13.96 -4.88
CA LEU A 345 -8.31 13.47 -4.17
C LEU A 345 -8.04 12.01 -4.57
N SER A 346 -6.78 11.57 -4.52
CA SER A 346 -6.46 10.16 -4.79
C SER A 346 -7.05 9.23 -3.73
N VAL A 347 -7.20 9.72 -2.49
CA VAL A 347 -7.90 9.05 -1.38
C VAL A 347 -9.38 8.78 -1.70
N GLU A 348 -10.09 9.73 -2.33
CA GLU A 348 -11.49 9.54 -2.70
C GLU A 348 -11.65 8.55 -3.86
N LEU A 349 -10.69 8.58 -4.80
CA LEU A 349 -10.58 7.59 -5.88
C LEU A 349 -10.24 6.20 -5.32
N ASP A 350 -9.43 6.12 -4.26
CA ASP A 350 -9.07 4.86 -3.58
C ASP A 350 -10.28 4.22 -2.92
N LEU A 351 -10.96 4.94 -2.03
CA LEU A 351 -12.17 4.47 -1.34
C LEU A 351 -13.24 3.98 -2.32
N TRP A 352 -13.39 4.63 -3.48
CA TRP A 352 -14.29 4.16 -4.54
C TRP A 352 -13.78 2.89 -5.24
N LEU A 353 -12.55 2.89 -5.76
CA LEU A 353 -12.01 1.77 -6.55
C LEU A 353 -11.83 0.50 -5.70
N TRP A 354 -11.37 0.66 -4.46
CA TRP A 354 -11.22 -0.43 -3.49
C TRP A 354 -12.58 -1.01 -3.09
N SER A 355 -13.55 -0.16 -2.72
CA SER A 355 -14.91 -0.62 -2.35
C SER A 355 -15.63 -1.34 -3.49
N TYR A 356 -15.44 -0.90 -4.74
CA TYR A 356 -15.90 -1.64 -5.93
C TYR A 356 -15.21 -3.00 -6.08
N GLY A 357 -13.89 -3.05 -5.84
CA GLY A 357 -13.09 -4.26 -6.01
C GLY A 357 -13.39 -5.35 -4.99
N VAL A 358 -13.53 -5.02 -3.70
CA VAL A 358 -13.86 -6.01 -2.66
C VAL A 358 -15.26 -6.61 -2.82
N GLN A 359 -16.17 -5.89 -3.49
CA GLN A 359 -17.51 -6.39 -3.86
C GLN A 359 -17.51 -7.31 -5.10
N SER A 360 -16.37 -7.51 -5.77
CA SER A 360 -16.25 -8.34 -6.98
C SER A 360 -15.57 -9.69 -6.70
N PRO A 361 -16.34 -10.78 -6.41
CA PRO A 361 -15.78 -12.10 -6.07
C PRO A 361 -15.09 -12.81 -7.24
N TYR A 362 -15.07 -12.21 -8.43
CA TYR A 362 -14.42 -12.74 -9.63
C TYR A 362 -13.16 -11.97 -10.03
N LEU A 363 -12.79 -10.93 -9.26
CA LEU A 363 -11.68 -10.02 -9.55
C LEU A 363 -10.32 -10.75 -9.57
N ARG A 364 -9.67 -10.80 -10.73
CA ARG A 364 -8.35 -11.45 -10.91
C ARG A 364 -7.21 -10.48 -10.61
N HIS A 365 -6.82 -10.45 -9.35
CA HIS A 365 -5.70 -9.69 -8.80
C HIS A 365 -4.38 -10.47 -8.81
N HIS A 366 -3.24 -9.77 -8.76
CA HIS A 366 -1.94 -10.43 -8.59
C HIS A 366 -1.79 -10.99 -7.17
N ARG A 367 -1.11 -12.13 -7.08
CA ARG A 367 -0.78 -12.78 -5.81
C ARG A 367 0.71 -12.62 -5.55
N THR A 368 1.05 -11.85 -4.52
CA THR A 368 2.43 -11.60 -4.11
C THR A 368 2.52 -11.70 -2.60
N LEU A 369 3.46 -12.49 -2.11
CA LEU A 369 3.74 -12.61 -0.68
C LEU A 369 4.64 -11.42 -0.27
N SER A 370 4.09 -10.43 0.43
CA SER A 370 4.78 -9.18 0.77
C SER A 370 4.32 -8.63 2.13
N ILE A 371 5.13 -7.77 2.74
CA ILE A 371 4.76 -7.01 3.96
C ILE A 371 4.21 -5.62 3.66
N TYR A 372 3.99 -5.26 2.39
CA TYR A 372 3.69 -3.88 1.99
C TYR A 372 2.24 -3.62 1.60
N TYR A 373 1.47 -4.65 1.23
CA TYR A 373 0.06 -4.57 0.82
C TYR A 373 -0.60 -5.94 0.86
#